data_AF-A0A348W7S9-F1
#
_entry.id   AF-A0A348W7S9-F1
#
_cell.length_a   1.000
_cell.length_b   1.000
_cell.length_c   1.000
_cell.angle_alpha   90.00
_cell.angle_beta   90.00
_cell.angle_gamma   90.00
#
_symmetry.space_group_name_H-M   'P 1'
#
loop_
_entity.id
_entity.type
_entity.pdbx_description
1 polymer ?
#
loop_
_entity_poly.entity_id
_entity_poly.type
_entity_poly.pdbx_seq_one_letter_code
_entity_poly.pdbx_strand_id
1 'polypeptide(L)'
;MNKAITDGVVFMPPAFAMGLDQWSSGDGTPGSDSYQGAGNAALVAADQDFGGALELTKSQTTQKLRHFGETPILPGCYLQVRARVKAVSGNFPTLRIAAWAGGAGNLHVTGVTETGPEVTLTSYGEVVEISAIIGVGQRSGVDMAWGPGAIYGHFGLDMTGPNGGVVRIDDIEIEDITAAFRGQSTDWVDVRDYGAVGDGTTDNHAAFEAADAAAQGRDVLVPEGVYRLGDSVTLQSRVRFQGIVTMAADKILSLNGSYDLPSYIDAFGDEELGFRKAFQALLNNSGHESLDLCGRLITLTEPVDMQAAVVDKDNYSQRRYIKNGQFSAHGNGSWATEVVTSQASYSLTDSLKLTNVTNVANIPLGAVIEGTGVGREVYVAEVDVAQQEIALSQQLYDAEGTQVFTFRRFKYLLDFSGFVKLSKFSLSNIEFQCSGVCSGVMLPGSGTGFHFRDCFITRPKDRG
;
A
#
# COMPACT_ATOMS: atom_id res chain seq x y z
N MET A 1 0.39 1.04 18.43
CA MET A 1 0.11 1.81 19.66
C MET A 1 0.39 0.90 20.86
N ASN A 2 1.14 1.40 21.84
CA ASN A 2 2.20 0.65 22.53
C ASN A 2 1.75 -0.19 23.73
N LYS A 3 2.56 -1.21 24.04
CA LYS A 3 2.70 -1.97 25.31
C LYS A 3 2.91 -1.09 26.57
N ALA A 4 2.78 0.24 26.44
CA ALA A 4 3.05 1.24 27.46
C ALA A 4 1.82 1.65 28.28
N ILE A 5 0.60 1.23 27.89
CA ILE A 5 -0.62 1.54 28.68
C ILE A 5 -0.90 0.47 29.75
N THR A 6 -0.39 -0.76 29.58
CA THR A 6 -0.59 -1.87 30.53
C THR A 6 0.49 -2.01 31.59
N ASP A 7 1.54 -1.18 31.54
CA ASP A 7 2.62 -1.18 32.54
C ASP A 7 2.05 -0.66 33.89
N GLY A 8 1.71 -1.59 34.79
CA GLY A 8 1.13 -1.30 36.12
C GLY A 8 -0.35 -1.62 36.31
N VAL A 9 -1.09 -2.09 35.28
CA VAL A 9 -2.48 -2.53 35.45
C VAL A 9 -2.51 -3.99 35.90
N VAL A 10 -3.11 -4.25 37.07
CA VAL A 10 -3.29 -5.60 37.61
C VAL A 10 -4.64 -6.13 37.13
N PHE A 11 -4.62 -7.07 36.19
CA PHE A 11 -5.84 -7.75 35.73
C PHE A 11 -6.21 -8.98 36.57
N MET A 12 -5.20 -9.60 37.19
CA MET A 12 -5.35 -10.86 37.91
C MET A 12 -6.14 -10.67 39.22
N PRO A 13 -7.27 -11.37 39.42
CA PRO A 13 -7.96 -11.42 40.70
C PRO A 13 -7.06 -12.01 41.82
N PRO A 14 -7.31 -11.67 43.10
CA PRO A 14 -6.65 -12.33 44.22
C PRO A 14 -6.98 -13.83 44.24
N ALA A 15 -5.99 -14.66 44.57
CA ALA A 15 -6.19 -16.08 44.83
C ALA A 15 -7.26 -16.30 45.91
N PHE A 16 -8.04 -17.39 45.82
CA PHE A 16 -9.03 -17.75 46.84
C PHE A 16 -8.40 -17.89 48.24
N ALA A 17 -7.16 -18.36 48.30
CA ALA A 17 -6.40 -18.48 49.55
C ALA A 17 -6.21 -17.14 50.30
N MET A 18 -6.40 -16.01 49.63
CA MET A 18 -6.34 -14.67 50.24
C MET A 18 -7.64 -14.26 50.95
N GLY A 19 -8.71 -15.06 50.84
CA GLY A 19 -9.97 -14.82 51.54
C GLY A 19 -11.19 -14.86 50.61
N LEU A 20 -12.32 -15.37 51.11
CA LEU A 20 -13.59 -15.41 50.38
C LEU A 20 -14.39 -14.10 50.49
N ASP A 21 -13.90 -13.13 51.26
CA ASP A 21 -14.42 -11.77 51.33
C ASP A 21 -14.22 -10.98 50.02
N GLN A 22 -13.29 -11.42 49.17
CA GLN A 22 -13.05 -10.87 47.84
C GLN A 22 -13.97 -11.44 46.76
N TRP A 23 -14.84 -12.39 47.12
CA TRP A 23 -15.69 -13.14 46.19
C TRP A 23 -17.16 -13.01 46.55
N SER A 24 -17.97 -12.74 45.53
CA SER A 24 -19.39 -12.42 45.61
C SER A 24 -20.25 -13.55 45.07
N SER A 25 -21.35 -13.85 45.76
CA SER A 25 -22.44 -14.70 45.26
C SER A 25 -23.48 -13.93 44.43
N GLY A 26 -23.34 -12.60 44.32
CA GLY A 26 -24.08 -11.71 43.41
C GLY A 26 -23.24 -11.29 42.20
N ASP A 27 -23.44 -10.06 41.71
CA ASP A 27 -22.78 -9.52 40.51
C ASP A 27 -21.37 -8.96 40.77
N GLY A 28 -20.88 -8.99 42.01
CA GLY A 28 -19.58 -8.41 42.40
C GLY A 28 -19.64 -6.90 42.63
N THR A 29 -20.80 -6.29 42.41
CA THR A 29 -21.04 -4.85 42.63
C THR A 29 -21.23 -4.54 44.12
N PRO A 30 -21.05 -3.27 44.54
CA PRO A 30 -21.30 -2.84 45.91
C PRO A 30 -22.71 -3.25 46.40
N GLY A 31 -22.76 -3.92 47.55
CA GLY A 31 -24.00 -4.45 48.13
C GLY A 31 -24.34 -5.90 47.73
N SER A 32 -23.53 -6.54 46.87
CA SER A 32 -23.64 -7.99 46.63
C SER A 32 -23.21 -8.80 47.86
N ASP A 33 -23.88 -9.92 48.10
CA ASP A 33 -23.51 -10.85 49.17
C ASP A 33 -22.13 -11.49 48.92
N SER A 34 -21.34 -11.65 49.98
CA SER A 34 -20.01 -12.26 49.94
C SER A 34 -20.04 -13.76 50.27
N TYR A 35 -19.09 -14.52 49.74
CA TYR A 35 -18.84 -15.91 50.12
C TYR A 35 -18.14 -16.06 51.48
N GLN A 36 -17.66 -14.98 52.10
CA GLN A 36 -17.09 -15.04 53.43
C GLN A 36 -18.11 -15.53 54.47
N GLY A 37 -17.84 -16.69 55.05
CA GLY A 37 -18.73 -17.32 56.04
C GLY A 37 -20.01 -17.91 55.45
N ALA A 38 -20.14 -17.98 54.12
CA ALA A 38 -21.28 -18.61 53.48
C ALA A 38 -21.28 -20.13 53.73
N GLY A 39 -22.40 -20.69 54.19
CA GLY A 39 -22.47 -22.11 54.58
C GLY A 39 -22.31 -23.10 53.42
N ASN A 40 -22.32 -22.63 52.17
CA ASN A 40 -22.11 -23.44 50.97
C ASN A 40 -20.72 -23.27 50.35
N ALA A 41 -19.82 -22.50 50.96
CA ALA A 41 -18.48 -22.21 50.45
C ALA A 41 -17.41 -22.47 51.51
N ALA A 42 -16.27 -23.05 51.11
CA ALA A 42 -15.13 -23.28 52.00
C ALA A 42 -13.80 -23.18 51.25
N LEU A 43 -12.76 -22.73 51.95
CA LEU A 43 -11.39 -22.79 51.43
C LEU A 43 -10.79 -24.16 51.67
N VAL A 44 -10.19 -24.71 50.62
CA VAL A 44 -9.41 -25.94 50.65
C VAL A 44 -7.95 -25.56 50.46
N ALA A 45 -7.13 -25.73 51.50
CA ALA A 45 -5.75 -25.24 51.50
C ALA A 45 -4.77 -26.10 50.68
N ALA A 46 -5.10 -27.38 50.44
CA ALA A 46 -4.21 -28.34 49.80
C ALA A 46 -5.01 -29.36 48.97
N ASP A 47 -5.74 -28.87 47.99
CA ASP A 47 -6.30 -29.70 46.93
C ASP A 47 -5.17 -30.28 46.05
N GLN A 48 -5.32 -31.54 45.63
CA GLN A 48 -4.30 -32.26 44.89
C GLN A 48 -3.99 -31.66 43.51
N ASP A 49 -4.96 -31.03 42.85
CA ASP A 49 -4.80 -30.48 41.51
C ASP A 49 -4.54 -28.97 41.52
N PHE A 50 -5.11 -28.25 42.51
CA PHE A 50 -5.12 -26.79 42.55
C PHE A 50 -4.24 -26.17 43.66
N GLY A 51 -3.85 -26.96 44.67
CA GLY A 51 -3.29 -26.38 45.88
C GLY A 51 -4.36 -25.63 46.68
N GLY A 52 -4.38 -24.29 46.61
CA GLY A 52 -5.44 -23.49 47.23
C GLY A 52 -6.69 -23.45 46.34
N ALA A 53 -7.85 -23.86 46.84
CA ALA A 53 -9.08 -23.91 46.04
C ALA A 53 -10.31 -23.45 46.83
N LEU A 54 -11.32 -22.98 46.10
CA LEU A 54 -12.68 -22.77 46.61
C LEU A 54 -13.49 -24.06 46.41
N GLU A 55 -13.99 -24.65 47.49
CA GLU A 55 -15.05 -25.66 47.43
C GLU A 55 -16.41 -24.99 47.57
N LEU A 56 -17.30 -25.22 46.59
CA LEU A 56 -18.58 -24.55 46.50
C LEU A 56 -19.70 -25.55 46.20
N THR A 57 -20.75 -25.51 47.00
CA THR A 57 -21.98 -26.28 46.77
C THR A 57 -22.99 -25.41 46.03
N LYS A 58 -23.40 -25.85 44.84
CA LYS A 58 -24.42 -25.19 44.03
C LYS A 58 -25.80 -25.34 44.67
N SER A 59 -26.42 -24.23 45.07
CA SER A 59 -27.73 -24.21 45.72
C SER A 59 -28.75 -23.30 45.03
N GLN A 60 -28.31 -22.46 44.09
CA GLN A 60 -29.17 -21.53 43.33
C GLN A 60 -29.31 -21.95 41.86
N THR A 61 -30.42 -21.57 41.20
CA THR A 61 -30.65 -21.85 39.75
C THR A 61 -29.45 -21.44 38.89
N THR A 62 -28.93 -20.24 39.10
CA THR A 62 -27.62 -19.79 38.62
C THR A 62 -26.80 -19.42 39.84
N GLN A 63 -25.79 -20.22 40.16
CA GLN A 63 -24.86 -19.91 41.25
C GLN A 63 -23.75 -19.04 40.65
N LYS A 64 -23.73 -17.76 41.01
CA LYS A 64 -22.73 -16.80 40.55
C LYS A 64 -21.48 -16.85 41.43
N LEU A 65 -20.31 -16.74 40.84
CA LEU A 65 -19.06 -16.43 41.52
C LEU A 65 -18.45 -15.25 40.78
N ARG A 66 -18.28 -14.12 41.47
CA ARG A 66 -17.71 -12.88 40.92
C ARG A 66 -16.65 -12.32 41.83
N HIS A 67 -15.57 -11.81 41.27
CA HIS A 67 -14.61 -11.01 42.01
C HIS A 67 -15.19 -9.62 42.30
N PHE A 68 -15.07 -9.13 43.54
CA PHE A 68 -15.51 -7.77 43.90
C PHE A 68 -14.68 -6.66 43.24
N GLY A 69 -13.43 -6.93 42.86
CA GLY A 69 -12.60 -5.93 42.22
C GLY A 69 -13.07 -5.57 40.82
N GLU A 70 -12.96 -4.28 40.50
CA GLU A 70 -13.22 -3.72 39.18
C GLU A 70 -12.00 -3.98 38.29
N THR A 71 -12.11 -4.91 37.34
CA THR A 71 -11.03 -5.18 36.38
C THR A 71 -11.18 -4.27 35.17
N PRO A 72 -10.23 -3.37 34.87
CA PRO A 72 -10.37 -2.40 33.80
C PRO A 72 -10.50 -3.04 32.41
N ILE A 73 -11.37 -2.46 31.57
CA ILE A 73 -11.46 -2.75 30.14
C ILE A 73 -11.07 -1.49 29.38
N LEU A 74 -9.85 -1.51 28.86
CA LEU A 74 -9.30 -0.37 28.14
C LEU A 74 -9.73 -0.40 26.66
N PRO A 75 -9.87 0.75 26.00
CA PRO A 75 -10.11 0.80 24.57
C PRO A 75 -9.06 -0.01 23.79
N GLY A 76 -9.53 -0.94 22.95
CA GLY A 76 -8.66 -1.82 22.16
C GLY A 76 -8.05 -3.00 22.94
N CYS A 77 -8.42 -3.20 24.20
CA CYS A 77 -8.00 -4.34 25.00
C CYS A 77 -8.91 -5.57 24.78
N TYR A 78 -8.29 -6.75 24.77
CA TYR A 78 -8.96 -8.04 24.76
C TYR A 78 -8.44 -8.89 25.93
N LEU A 79 -9.34 -9.24 26.85
CA LEU A 79 -9.03 -10.02 28.03
C LEU A 79 -9.50 -11.46 27.85
N GLN A 80 -8.65 -12.43 28.15
CA GLN A 80 -9.05 -13.83 28.29
C GLN A 80 -9.21 -14.15 29.77
N VAL A 81 -10.39 -14.62 30.14
CA VAL A 81 -10.68 -15.11 31.50
C VAL A 81 -10.71 -16.62 31.45
N ARG A 82 -10.01 -17.28 32.37
CA ARG A 82 -9.93 -18.74 32.50
C ARG A 82 -10.26 -19.18 33.93
N ALA A 83 -10.95 -20.30 34.06
CA ALA A 83 -11.18 -20.95 35.35
C ALA A 83 -11.10 -22.47 35.18
N ARG A 84 -10.45 -23.13 36.15
CA ARG A 84 -10.36 -24.59 36.21
C ARG A 84 -11.24 -25.11 37.33
N VAL A 85 -12.09 -26.08 37.01
CA VAL A 85 -13.12 -26.57 37.94
C VAL A 85 -13.18 -28.09 37.86
N LYS A 86 -13.37 -28.76 39.00
CA LYS A 86 -13.69 -30.19 39.05
C LYS A 86 -14.89 -30.47 39.92
N ALA A 87 -15.69 -31.47 39.53
CA ALA A 87 -16.76 -31.98 40.37
C ALA A 87 -16.18 -32.89 41.46
N VAL A 88 -16.65 -32.71 42.70
CA VAL A 88 -16.26 -33.53 43.86
C VAL A 88 -17.35 -34.55 44.19
N SER A 89 -18.60 -34.12 44.25
CA SER A 89 -19.75 -34.98 44.56
C SER A 89 -21.07 -34.34 44.11
N GLY A 90 -22.16 -35.12 44.11
CA GLY A 90 -23.51 -34.62 43.81
C GLY A 90 -23.76 -34.38 42.32
N ASN A 91 -24.78 -33.58 42.01
CA ASN A 91 -25.18 -33.37 40.61
C ASN A 91 -24.12 -32.57 39.82
N PHE A 92 -23.95 -32.88 38.54
CA PHE A 92 -23.02 -32.15 37.69
C PHE A 92 -23.60 -30.81 37.20
N PRO A 93 -22.95 -29.66 37.51
CA PRO A 93 -23.35 -28.36 36.97
C PRO A 93 -22.84 -28.14 35.54
N THR A 94 -23.44 -27.16 34.87
CA THR A 94 -22.90 -26.55 33.65
C THR A 94 -22.17 -25.27 34.02
N LEU A 95 -20.94 -25.11 33.53
CA LEU A 95 -20.03 -24.03 33.84
C LEU A 95 -19.90 -23.08 32.65
N ARG A 96 -19.70 -21.78 32.92
CA ARG A 96 -19.31 -20.79 31.92
C ARG A 96 -18.61 -19.61 32.58
N ILE A 97 -17.70 -18.97 31.86
CA ILE A 97 -17.20 -17.65 32.29
C ILE A 97 -18.36 -16.67 32.19
N ALA A 98 -18.52 -15.83 33.21
CA ALA A 98 -19.55 -14.81 33.25
C ALA A 98 -19.10 -13.59 34.04
N ALA A 99 -19.66 -12.43 33.72
CA ALA A 99 -19.21 -11.18 34.32
C ALA A 99 -20.32 -10.12 34.32
N TRP A 100 -20.12 -9.03 35.05
CA TRP A 100 -20.99 -7.84 35.01
C TRP A 100 -20.23 -6.68 34.36
N ALA A 101 -20.82 -6.06 33.33
CA ALA A 101 -20.20 -5.01 32.54
C ALA A 101 -20.46 -3.62 33.15
N GLY A 102 -19.41 -3.00 33.69
CA GLY A 102 -19.45 -1.69 34.31
C GLY A 102 -19.10 -0.55 33.35
N GLY A 103 -19.95 0.48 33.33
CA GLY A 103 -19.77 1.70 32.57
C GLY A 103 -19.51 2.92 33.46
N ALA A 104 -19.56 4.11 32.85
CA ALA A 104 -19.31 5.37 33.54
C ALA A 104 -20.27 5.56 34.73
N GLY A 105 -19.71 5.98 35.89
CA GLY A 105 -20.49 6.23 37.09
C GLY A 105 -21.06 4.97 37.77
N ASN A 106 -20.42 3.82 37.59
CA ASN A 106 -20.85 2.52 38.13
C ASN A 106 -22.21 2.03 37.63
N LEU A 107 -22.57 2.43 36.41
CA LEU A 107 -23.80 2.01 35.76
C LEU A 107 -23.57 0.70 34.99
N HIS A 108 -24.58 -0.17 34.99
CA HIS A 108 -24.58 -1.39 34.18
C HIS A 108 -24.66 -1.05 32.69
N VAL A 109 -23.77 -1.63 31.89
CA VAL A 109 -23.87 -1.59 30.43
C VAL A 109 -24.89 -2.61 29.98
N THR A 110 -26.07 -2.15 29.57
CA THR A 110 -27.16 -3.04 29.15
C THR A 110 -27.00 -3.48 27.68
N GLY A 111 -27.58 -4.64 27.34
CA GLY A 111 -27.65 -5.12 25.96
C GLY A 111 -26.38 -5.80 25.43
N VAL A 112 -25.40 -6.07 26.31
CA VAL A 112 -24.17 -6.80 25.96
C VAL A 112 -24.25 -8.25 26.44
N THR A 113 -23.50 -9.15 25.78
CA THR A 113 -23.39 -10.55 26.18
C THR A 113 -22.46 -10.68 27.38
N GLU A 114 -22.97 -11.15 28.52
CA GLU A 114 -22.23 -11.24 29.79
C GLU A 114 -21.82 -12.66 30.19
N THR A 115 -22.03 -13.62 29.30
CA THR A 115 -21.78 -15.05 29.54
C THR A 115 -21.09 -15.66 28.33
N GLY A 116 -20.00 -16.40 28.56
CA GLY A 116 -19.26 -17.12 27.54
C GLY A 116 -19.82 -18.52 27.22
N PRO A 117 -19.07 -19.34 26.46
CA PRO A 117 -19.43 -20.71 26.14
C PRO A 117 -19.66 -21.60 27.37
N GLU A 118 -20.57 -22.56 27.24
CA GLU A 118 -20.99 -23.45 28.33
C GLU A 118 -20.33 -24.84 28.22
N VAL A 119 -19.91 -25.39 29.36
CA VAL A 119 -19.33 -26.74 29.49
C VAL A 119 -19.98 -27.47 30.66
N THR A 120 -20.64 -28.60 30.40
CA THR A 120 -21.23 -29.45 31.44
C THR A 120 -20.20 -30.42 32.00
N LEU A 121 -20.05 -30.48 33.33
CA LEU A 121 -19.21 -31.50 33.97
C LEU A 121 -19.81 -32.89 33.78
N THR A 122 -18.98 -33.90 33.60
CA THR A 122 -19.42 -35.27 33.28
C THR A 122 -18.82 -36.34 34.19
N SER A 123 -17.71 -36.01 34.88
CA SER A 123 -16.96 -36.93 35.72
C SER A 123 -16.54 -36.25 37.03
N TYR A 124 -16.39 -37.03 38.09
CA TYR A 124 -15.78 -36.56 39.33
C TYR A 124 -14.26 -36.59 39.25
N GLY A 125 -13.61 -35.59 39.85
CA GLY A 125 -12.15 -35.45 39.90
C GLY A 125 -11.50 -35.00 38.58
N GLU A 126 -12.24 -34.97 37.48
CA GLU A 126 -11.76 -34.43 36.20
C GLU A 126 -11.68 -32.91 36.25
N VAL A 127 -10.51 -32.35 35.94
CA VAL A 127 -10.29 -30.90 35.85
C VAL A 127 -10.73 -30.43 34.47
N VAL A 128 -11.72 -29.53 34.46
CA VAL A 128 -12.25 -28.90 33.26
C VAL A 128 -11.87 -27.43 33.27
N GLU A 129 -11.23 -26.96 32.20
CA GLU A 129 -10.97 -25.53 31.96
C GLU A 129 -12.09 -24.91 31.13
N ILE A 130 -12.62 -23.79 31.60
CA ILE A 130 -13.52 -22.92 30.84
C ILE A 130 -12.83 -21.60 30.55
N SER A 131 -13.08 -21.03 29.38
CA SER A 131 -12.51 -19.75 28.98
C SER A 131 -13.49 -18.89 28.21
N ALA A 132 -13.35 -17.58 28.29
CA ALA A 132 -14.00 -16.65 27.38
C ALA A 132 -13.14 -15.41 27.12
N ILE A 133 -13.27 -14.85 25.93
CA ILE A 133 -12.61 -13.63 25.49
C ILE A 133 -13.59 -12.47 25.55
N ILE A 134 -13.21 -11.40 26.25
CA ILE A 134 -13.98 -10.18 26.45
C ILE A 134 -13.24 -9.02 25.78
N GLY A 135 -13.96 -8.20 25.04
CA GLY A 135 -13.37 -7.03 24.40
C GLY A 135 -14.40 -5.97 24.00
N VAL A 136 -13.92 -4.77 23.69
CA VAL A 136 -14.78 -3.64 23.27
C VAL A 136 -15.33 -3.78 21.85
N GLY A 137 -14.72 -4.61 21.00
CA GLY A 137 -15.09 -4.74 19.59
C GLY A 137 -15.53 -6.15 19.22
N GLN A 138 -16.58 -6.25 18.40
CA GLN A 138 -16.99 -7.51 17.78
C GLN A 138 -15.90 -7.98 16.80
N ARG A 139 -15.19 -9.05 17.15
CA ARG A 139 -14.18 -9.70 16.28
C ARG A 139 -14.37 -11.20 16.30
N SER A 140 -13.89 -11.87 15.25
CA SER A 140 -13.86 -13.33 15.22
C SER A 140 -13.05 -13.85 16.42
N GLY A 141 -13.64 -14.75 17.20
CA GLY A 141 -13.04 -15.29 18.43
C GLY A 141 -13.30 -14.49 19.71
N VAL A 142 -14.06 -13.39 19.67
CA VAL A 142 -14.51 -12.68 20.88
C VAL A 142 -15.87 -13.24 21.31
N ASP A 143 -15.97 -13.75 22.53
CA ASP A 143 -17.20 -14.34 23.06
C ASP A 143 -18.16 -13.27 23.62
N MET A 144 -17.60 -12.28 24.32
CA MET A 144 -18.35 -11.23 25.01
C MET A 144 -17.90 -9.85 24.52
N ALA A 145 -18.54 -9.35 23.47
CA ALA A 145 -18.29 -8.02 22.92
C ALA A 145 -19.12 -6.97 23.66
N TRP A 146 -18.47 -6.14 24.48
CA TRP A 146 -19.14 -5.20 25.39
C TRP A 146 -19.26 -3.76 24.86
N GLY A 147 -18.69 -3.49 23.68
CA GLY A 147 -18.75 -2.16 23.10
C GLY A 147 -17.90 -1.13 23.84
N PRO A 148 -17.88 0.13 23.36
CA PRO A 148 -17.08 1.20 23.94
C PRO A 148 -17.64 1.78 25.25
N GLY A 149 -18.85 1.36 25.67
CA GLY A 149 -19.49 1.82 26.90
C GLY A 149 -19.00 1.12 28.16
N ALA A 150 -18.38 -0.05 28.03
CA ALA A 150 -17.80 -0.79 29.15
C ALA A 150 -16.39 -0.29 29.46
N ILE A 151 -16.16 0.03 30.73
CA ILE A 151 -14.91 0.60 31.27
C ILE A 151 -14.26 -0.38 32.25
N TYR A 152 -15.03 -1.28 32.87
CA TYR A 152 -14.52 -2.35 33.73
C TYR A 152 -15.49 -3.54 33.76
N GLY A 153 -15.06 -4.63 34.36
CA GLY A 153 -15.91 -5.78 34.65
C GLY A 153 -15.67 -6.39 36.02
N HIS A 154 -16.74 -6.93 36.62
CA HIS A 154 -16.64 -7.88 37.71
C HIS A 154 -16.67 -9.28 37.12
N PHE A 155 -15.50 -9.93 37.03
CA PHE A 155 -15.35 -11.21 36.33
C PHE A 155 -15.45 -12.40 37.27
N GLY A 156 -15.90 -13.53 36.71
CA GLY A 156 -15.83 -14.83 37.35
C GLY A 156 -16.52 -15.91 36.52
N LEU A 157 -17.32 -16.74 37.17
CA LEU A 157 -18.04 -17.84 36.51
C LEU A 157 -19.46 -18.01 37.02
N ASP A 158 -20.31 -18.61 36.19
CA ASP A 158 -21.64 -19.08 36.56
C ASP A 158 -21.65 -20.61 36.59
N MET A 159 -22.44 -21.16 37.52
CA MET A 159 -22.87 -22.55 37.48
C MET A 159 -24.38 -22.64 37.30
N THR A 160 -24.81 -23.21 36.18
CA THR A 160 -26.21 -23.48 35.84
C THR A 160 -26.50 -24.98 35.92
N GLY A 161 -27.71 -25.41 35.58
CA GLY A 161 -28.12 -26.81 35.68
C GLY A 161 -28.59 -27.22 37.08
N PRO A 162 -28.61 -28.53 37.40
CA PRO A 162 -29.18 -29.05 38.65
C PRO A 162 -28.41 -28.60 39.90
N ASN A 163 -29.14 -28.38 40.99
CA ASN A 163 -28.56 -28.04 42.30
C ASN A 163 -28.07 -29.27 43.06
N GLY A 164 -27.24 -29.07 44.08
CA GLY A 164 -26.73 -30.12 44.97
C GLY A 164 -25.39 -30.73 44.53
N GLY A 165 -24.74 -30.16 43.51
CA GLY A 165 -23.37 -30.47 43.14
C GLY A 165 -22.36 -29.72 44.01
N VAL A 166 -21.28 -30.39 44.37
CA VAL A 166 -20.10 -29.81 45.02
C VAL A 166 -18.97 -29.77 44.01
N VAL A 167 -18.40 -28.59 43.78
CA VAL A 167 -17.25 -28.38 42.90
C VAL A 167 -16.08 -27.80 43.68
N ARG A 168 -14.87 -28.04 43.17
CA ARG A 168 -13.67 -27.28 43.54
C ARG A 168 -13.23 -26.44 42.36
N ILE A 169 -12.89 -25.20 42.65
CA ILE A 169 -12.55 -24.16 41.69
C ILE A 169 -11.15 -23.66 42.03
N ASP A 170 -10.28 -23.69 41.04
CA ASP A 170 -8.97 -23.08 41.08
C ASP A 170 -9.06 -21.57 40.83
N ASP A 171 -8.02 -20.83 41.22
CA ASP A 171 -7.96 -19.38 41.07
C ASP A 171 -8.35 -18.95 39.64
N ILE A 172 -9.16 -17.88 39.54
CA ILE A 172 -9.59 -17.36 38.24
C ILE A 172 -8.48 -16.49 37.66
N GLU A 173 -8.08 -16.80 36.43
CA GLU A 173 -7.02 -16.08 35.73
C GLU A 173 -7.59 -15.09 34.71
N ILE A 174 -7.02 -13.88 34.65
CA ILE A 174 -7.35 -12.87 33.64
C ILE A 174 -6.06 -12.40 32.97
N GLU A 175 -6.00 -12.55 31.64
CA GLU A 175 -4.82 -12.23 30.82
C GLU A 175 -5.17 -11.25 29.71
N ASP A 176 -4.29 -10.26 29.45
CA ASP A 176 -4.37 -9.38 28.28
C ASP A 176 -3.83 -10.09 27.03
N ILE A 177 -4.74 -10.54 26.18
CA ILE A 177 -4.44 -11.20 24.90
C ILE A 177 -4.56 -10.26 23.70
N THR A 178 -4.55 -8.94 23.91
CA THR A 178 -4.70 -7.93 22.84
C THR A 178 -3.73 -8.14 21.69
N ALA A 179 -2.52 -8.63 21.97
CA ALA A 179 -1.52 -8.91 20.94
C ALA A 179 -2.02 -9.90 19.88
N ALA A 180 -2.82 -10.91 20.25
CA ALA A 180 -3.41 -11.88 19.32
C ALA A 180 -4.40 -11.23 18.33
N PHE A 181 -5.00 -10.09 18.72
CA PHE A 181 -5.96 -9.36 17.89
C PHE A 181 -5.31 -8.23 17.07
N ARG A 182 -3.99 -7.98 17.19
CA ARG A 182 -3.33 -6.88 16.46
C ARG A 182 -3.17 -7.13 14.95
N GLY A 183 -3.29 -8.37 14.48
CA GLY A 183 -3.08 -8.75 13.07
C GLY A 183 -4.31 -8.74 12.16
N GLN A 184 -5.51 -8.46 12.66
CA GLN A 184 -6.76 -8.64 11.89
C GLN A 184 -7.34 -7.38 11.24
N SER A 185 -6.68 -6.23 11.34
CA SER A 185 -7.12 -5.01 10.65
C SER A 185 -5.91 -4.16 10.31
N THR A 186 -5.33 -4.51 9.17
CA THR A 186 -4.42 -3.63 8.48
C THR A 186 -5.07 -3.34 7.14
N ASP A 187 -5.35 -2.07 6.84
CA ASP A 187 -5.98 -1.64 5.57
C ASP A 187 -5.06 -1.85 4.35
N TRP A 188 -3.92 -2.51 4.55
CA TRP A 188 -2.97 -2.84 3.52
C TRP A 188 -2.51 -4.30 3.59
N VAL A 189 -2.07 -4.81 2.44
CA VAL A 189 -1.43 -6.11 2.23
C VAL A 189 0.05 -5.88 1.99
N ASP A 190 0.91 -6.46 2.83
CA ASP A 190 2.36 -6.31 2.71
C ASP A 190 2.92 -7.31 1.68
N VAL A 191 3.68 -6.83 0.68
CA VAL A 191 4.28 -7.72 -0.35
C VAL A 191 5.22 -8.78 0.24
N ARG A 192 5.79 -8.55 1.44
CA ARG A 192 6.67 -9.53 2.13
C ARG A 192 5.89 -10.74 2.64
N ASP A 193 4.61 -10.58 2.95
CA ASP A 193 3.74 -11.70 3.35
C ASP A 193 3.55 -12.70 2.19
N TYR A 194 3.86 -12.29 0.96
CA TYR A 194 3.80 -13.09 -0.27
C TYR A 194 5.19 -13.45 -0.80
N GLY A 195 6.23 -13.30 0.03
CA GLY A 195 7.58 -13.75 -0.28
C GLY A 195 8.47 -12.71 -0.95
N ALA A 196 8.08 -11.43 -1.00
CA ALA A 196 8.95 -10.38 -1.51
C ALA A 196 10.15 -10.14 -0.58
N VAL A 197 11.34 -9.99 -1.15
CA VAL A 197 12.61 -9.68 -0.47
C VAL A 197 13.21 -8.41 -1.06
N GLY A 198 13.36 -7.39 -0.21
CA GLY A 198 13.85 -6.06 -0.58
C GLY A 198 15.38 -5.94 -0.67
N ASP A 199 16.07 -6.93 -1.23
CA ASP A 199 17.54 -7.01 -1.30
C ASP A 199 18.16 -6.47 -2.61
N GLY A 200 17.34 -6.01 -3.55
CA GLY A 200 17.72 -5.48 -4.87
C GLY A 200 18.09 -6.53 -5.92
N THR A 201 18.07 -7.81 -5.59
CA THR A 201 18.53 -8.91 -6.47
C THR A 201 17.47 -9.97 -6.72
N THR A 202 16.73 -10.34 -5.67
CA THR A 202 15.64 -11.31 -5.73
C THR A 202 14.54 -10.83 -6.66
N ASP A 203 14.05 -11.70 -7.56
CA ASP A 203 12.90 -11.37 -8.39
C ASP A 203 11.61 -11.40 -7.56
N ASN A 204 10.96 -10.25 -7.46
CA ASN A 204 9.77 -10.02 -6.65
C ASN A 204 8.47 -9.96 -7.47
N HIS A 205 8.53 -10.17 -8.80
CA HIS A 205 7.34 -9.99 -9.65
C HIS A 205 6.15 -10.85 -9.18
N ALA A 206 6.38 -12.13 -8.88
CA ALA A 206 5.33 -13.06 -8.46
C ALA A 206 4.74 -12.70 -7.10
N ALA A 207 5.56 -12.19 -6.18
CA ALA A 207 5.10 -11.75 -4.86
C ALA A 207 4.21 -10.51 -4.95
N PHE A 208 4.54 -9.57 -5.86
CA PHE A 208 3.75 -8.36 -6.09
C PHE A 208 2.37 -8.70 -6.70
N GLU A 209 2.32 -9.57 -7.71
CA GLU A 209 1.07 -10.03 -8.32
C GLU A 209 0.19 -10.80 -7.31
N ALA A 210 0.80 -11.64 -6.46
CA ALA A 210 0.08 -12.35 -5.41
C ALA A 210 -0.48 -11.42 -4.32
N ALA A 211 0.28 -10.41 -3.92
CA ALA A 211 -0.16 -9.39 -2.96
C ALA A 211 -1.33 -8.56 -3.52
N ASP A 212 -1.27 -8.16 -4.80
CA ASP A 212 -2.35 -7.44 -5.47
C ASP A 212 -3.63 -8.26 -5.55
N ALA A 213 -3.53 -9.53 -5.95
CA ALA A 213 -4.67 -10.44 -6.00
C ALA A 213 -5.33 -10.62 -4.62
N ALA A 214 -4.53 -10.61 -3.54
CA ALA A 214 -5.00 -10.77 -2.17
C ALA A 214 -5.49 -9.46 -1.52
N ALA A 215 -5.18 -8.31 -2.10
CA ALA A 215 -5.59 -7.01 -1.57
C ALA A 215 -7.11 -6.87 -1.49
N GLN A 216 -7.85 -7.35 -2.49
CA GLN A 216 -9.34 -7.39 -2.50
C GLN A 216 -9.98 -6.05 -2.09
N GLY A 217 -9.42 -4.93 -2.57
CA GLY A 217 -9.87 -3.57 -2.26
C GLY A 217 -9.10 -2.86 -1.14
N ARG A 218 -8.15 -3.54 -0.50
CA ARG A 218 -7.15 -2.94 0.39
C ARG A 218 -6.00 -2.33 -0.42
N ASP A 219 -5.17 -1.53 0.24
CA ASP A 219 -3.93 -1.05 -0.37
C ASP A 219 -2.87 -2.16 -0.39
N VAL A 220 -1.92 -2.11 -1.31
CA VAL A 220 -0.68 -2.90 -1.27
C VAL A 220 0.41 -2.04 -0.66
N LEU A 221 1.06 -2.54 0.39
CA LEU A 221 2.23 -1.89 0.99
C LEU A 221 3.50 -2.52 0.41
N VAL A 222 4.40 -1.66 -0.08
CA VAL A 222 5.78 -1.99 -0.40
C VAL A 222 6.68 -1.37 0.65
N PRO A 223 7.10 -2.12 1.68
CA PRO A 223 7.91 -1.62 2.79
C PRO A 223 9.30 -1.15 2.36
N GLU A 224 10.07 -0.60 3.29
CA GLU A 224 11.47 -0.20 3.04
C GLU A 224 12.30 -1.39 2.48
N GLY A 225 13.05 -1.12 1.41
CA GLY A 225 13.86 -2.09 0.68
C GLY A 225 13.99 -1.74 -0.80
N VAL A 226 14.80 -2.51 -1.53
CA VAL A 226 14.90 -2.43 -3.00
C VAL A 226 14.35 -3.71 -3.60
N TYR A 227 13.26 -3.62 -4.38
CA TYR A 227 12.56 -4.79 -4.91
C TYR A 227 12.78 -4.89 -6.42
N ARG A 228 13.58 -5.87 -6.86
CA ARG A 228 13.76 -6.12 -8.29
C ARG A 228 12.52 -6.81 -8.86
N LEU A 229 11.89 -6.22 -9.86
CA LEU A 229 10.81 -6.82 -10.65
C LEU A 229 11.42 -7.34 -11.95
N GLY A 230 11.53 -8.66 -12.05
CA GLY A 230 12.15 -9.34 -13.20
C GLY A 230 11.32 -9.29 -14.49
N ASP A 231 10.02 -9.00 -14.36
CA ASP A 231 9.09 -8.86 -15.48
C ASP A 231 8.13 -7.67 -15.28
N SER A 232 7.30 -7.41 -16.27
CA SER A 232 6.23 -6.40 -16.18
C SER A 232 5.20 -6.80 -15.12
N VAL A 233 4.72 -5.82 -14.35
CA VAL A 233 3.79 -6.00 -13.22
C VAL A 233 2.62 -5.05 -13.38
N THR A 234 1.39 -5.53 -13.15
CA THR A 234 0.18 -4.70 -13.15
C THR A 234 -0.52 -4.78 -11.80
N LEU A 235 -0.57 -3.66 -11.08
CA LEU A 235 -1.23 -3.57 -9.79
C LEU A 235 -2.59 -2.91 -9.96
N GLN A 236 -3.66 -3.66 -9.71
CA GLN A 236 -5.03 -3.14 -9.73
C GLN A 236 -5.34 -2.32 -8.48
N SER A 237 -4.76 -2.71 -7.36
CA SER A 237 -4.94 -2.07 -6.07
C SER A 237 -4.16 -0.78 -5.97
N ARG A 238 -4.56 0.09 -5.03
CA ARG A 238 -3.73 1.23 -4.64
C ARG A 238 -2.46 0.72 -4.01
N VAL A 239 -1.35 1.40 -4.26
CA VAL A 239 -0.04 0.99 -3.76
C VAL A 239 0.57 2.11 -2.94
N ARG A 240 1.17 1.74 -1.81
CA ARG A 240 1.95 2.62 -0.96
C ARG A 240 3.40 2.15 -0.96
N PHE A 241 4.27 2.97 -1.54
CA PHE A 241 5.71 2.72 -1.52
C PHE A 241 6.36 3.37 -0.30
N GLN A 242 7.13 2.59 0.44
CA GLN A 242 8.10 3.03 1.45
C GLN A 242 9.52 2.64 1.03
N GLY A 243 9.66 1.53 0.29
CA GLY A 243 10.85 1.18 -0.48
C GLY A 243 10.70 1.52 -1.96
N ILE A 244 11.66 1.09 -2.76
CA ILE A 244 11.70 1.34 -4.21
C ILE A 244 11.71 0.02 -5.00
N VAL A 245 11.32 0.10 -6.26
CA VAL A 245 11.40 -1.00 -7.23
C VAL A 245 12.48 -0.73 -8.28
N THR A 246 13.05 -1.80 -8.83
CA THR A 246 13.94 -1.74 -9.99
C THR A 246 13.47 -2.71 -11.04
N MET A 247 13.52 -2.33 -12.32
CA MET A 247 13.16 -3.20 -13.44
C MET A 247 13.89 -2.75 -14.70
N ALA A 248 14.01 -3.65 -15.69
CA ALA A 248 14.62 -3.30 -16.97
C ALA A 248 13.78 -2.26 -17.74
N ALA A 249 14.41 -1.52 -18.66
CA ALA A 249 13.76 -0.42 -19.39
C ALA A 249 12.53 -0.88 -20.19
N ASP A 250 12.59 -2.07 -20.77
CA ASP A 250 11.53 -2.73 -21.56
C ASP A 250 10.39 -3.31 -20.70
N LYS A 251 10.56 -3.41 -19.38
CA LYS A 251 9.53 -3.92 -18.46
C LYS A 251 8.63 -2.80 -17.97
N ILE A 252 7.34 -3.08 -17.86
CA ILE A 252 6.30 -2.09 -17.60
C ILE A 252 5.79 -2.28 -16.17
N LEU A 253 5.70 -1.19 -15.41
CA LEU A 253 4.96 -1.15 -14.16
C LEU A 253 3.65 -0.39 -14.40
N SER A 254 2.52 -1.06 -14.27
CA SER A 254 1.19 -0.45 -14.44
C SER A 254 0.51 -0.31 -13.07
N LEU A 255 0.48 0.92 -12.53
CA LEU A 255 -0.17 1.26 -11.26
C LEU A 255 -1.63 1.68 -11.47
N ASN A 256 -2.53 0.75 -11.81
CA ASN A 256 -3.91 1.11 -12.20
C ASN A 256 -4.69 1.78 -11.04
N GLY A 257 -4.46 1.35 -9.80
CA GLY A 257 -5.10 1.93 -8.61
C GLY A 257 -4.51 3.27 -8.13
N SER A 258 -3.28 3.59 -8.57
CA SER A 258 -2.48 4.77 -8.17
C SER A 258 -1.80 5.43 -9.38
N TYR A 259 -2.55 5.68 -10.45
CA TYR A 259 -1.96 6.17 -11.71
C TYR A 259 -1.78 7.69 -11.71
N ASP A 260 -0.66 8.14 -11.14
CA ASP A 260 -0.21 9.53 -11.14
C ASP A 260 1.32 9.60 -11.03
N LEU A 261 1.93 10.73 -11.43
CA LEU A 261 3.39 10.85 -11.39
C LEU A 261 3.98 10.65 -9.98
N PRO A 262 3.45 11.26 -8.90
CA PRO A 262 3.98 11.04 -7.55
C PRO A 262 4.12 9.56 -7.19
N SER A 263 3.13 8.72 -7.51
CA SER A 263 3.17 7.28 -7.24
C SER A 263 4.31 6.57 -7.97
N TYR A 264 4.64 6.98 -9.21
CA TYR A 264 5.80 6.44 -9.92
C TYR A 264 7.12 6.99 -9.37
N ILE A 265 7.17 8.26 -8.95
CA ILE A 265 8.35 8.82 -8.28
C ILE A 265 8.62 8.05 -6.98
N ASP A 266 7.60 7.80 -6.17
CA ASP A 266 7.72 7.03 -4.92
C ASP A 266 8.14 5.58 -5.20
N ALA A 267 7.64 4.98 -6.29
CA ALA A 267 8.02 3.63 -6.69
C ALA A 267 9.50 3.52 -7.08
N PHE A 268 10.06 4.49 -7.81
CA PHE A 268 11.42 4.39 -8.34
C PHE A 268 12.46 5.16 -7.53
N GLY A 269 12.04 6.08 -6.66
CA GLY A 269 12.92 6.99 -5.92
C GLY A 269 13.63 8.04 -6.79
N ASP A 270 13.23 8.19 -8.05
CA ASP A 270 13.86 9.08 -9.04
C ASP A 270 12.79 9.73 -9.94
N GLU A 271 12.87 11.06 -10.11
CA GLU A 271 11.84 11.83 -10.82
C GLU A 271 11.83 11.58 -12.33
N GLU A 272 13.01 11.51 -12.95
CA GLU A 272 13.13 11.31 -14.40
C GLU A 272 12.72 9.88 -14.79
N LEU A 273 13.19 8.87 -14.05
CA LEU A 273 12.82 7.48 -14.25
C LEU A 273 11.34 7.25 -13.96
N GLY A 274 10.82 7.82 -12.87
CA GLY A 274 9.41 7.77 -12.53
C GLY A 274 8.54 8.33 -13.66
N PHE A 275 8.92 9.47 -14.24
CA PHE A 275 8.23 10.05 -15.40
C PHE A 275 8.28 9.14 -16.63
N ARG A 276 9.46 8.61 -16.98
CA ARG A 276 9.62 7.70 -18.14
C ARG A 276 8.77 6.44 -17.98
N LYS A 277 8.74 5.84 -16.79
CA LYS A 277 7.91 4.66 -16.49
C LYS A 277 6.41 4.96 -16.45
N ALA A 278 6.00 6.11 -15.94
CA ALA A 278 4.62 6.56 -16.01
C ALA A 278 4.16 6.77 -17.47
N PHE A 279 5.00 7.38 -18.30
CA PHE A 279 4.73 7.54 -19.73
C PHE A 279 4.67 6.19 -20.47
N GLN A 280 5.56 5.26 -20.12
CA GLN A 280 5.55 3.89 -20.62
C GLN A 280 4.20 3.19 -20.37
N ALA A 281 3.69 3.30 -19.14
CA ALA A 281 2.39 2.73 -18.77
C ALA A 281 1.22 3.43 -19.50
N LEU A 282 1.29 4.75 -19.75
CA LEU A 282 0.25 5.51 -20.48
C LEU A 282 -0.06 4.90 -21.86
N LEU A 283 0.98 4.51 -22.58
CA LEU A 283 0.86 3.96 -23.93
C LEU A 283 0.67 2.44 -23.95
N ASN A 284 0.92 1.76 -22.82
CA ASN A 284 0.76 0.31 -22.65
C ASN A 284 -0.40 -0.09 -21.73
N ASN A 285 -1.53 0.59 -21.91
CA ASN A 285 -2.82 0.20 -21.34
C ASN A 285 -2.89 0.23 -19.80
N SER A 286 -2.49 1.34 -19.18
CA SER A 286 -2.69 1.61 -17.74
C SER A 286 -4.16 1.65 -17.28
N GLY A 287 -5.14 1.43 -18.16
CA GLY A 287 -6.56 1.68 -17.84
C GLY A 287 -6.95 3.17 -17.76
N HIS A 288 -5.99 4.09 -17.94
CA HIS A 288 -6.18 5.53 -17.86
C HIS A 288 -5.91 6.21 -19.21
N GLU A 289 -6.67 7.27 -19.51
CA GLU A 289 -6.43 8.10 -20.70
C GLU A 289 -5.46 9.27 -20.46
N SER A 290 -5.10 9.55 -19.20
CA SER A 290 -4.28 10.70 -18.83
C SER A 290 -3.29 10.42 -17.73
N LEU A 291 -2.05 10.87 -17.88
CA LEU A 291 -1.07 10.98 -16.80
C LEU A 291 -1.21 12.35 -16.13
N ASP A 292 -1.56 12.38 -14.85
CA ASP A 292 -1.54 13.60 -14.04
C ASP A 292 -0.18 13.76 -13.36
N LEU A 293 0.47 14.90 -13.53
CA LEU A 293 1.73 15.24 -12.88
C LEU A 293 1.51 15.83 -11.46
N CYS A 294 0.26 16.08 -11.07
CA CYS A 294 -0.15 16.50 -9.73
C CYS A 294 0.60 17.75 -9.20
N GLY A 295 0.90 18.70 -10.09
CA GLY A 295 1.60 19.95 -9.77
C GLY A 295 3.10 19.80 -9.57
N ARG A 296 3.69 18.63 -9.83
CA ARG A 296 5.14 18.41 -9.72
C ARG A 296 5.92 19.27 -10.71
N LEU A 297 7.06 19.75 -10.24
CA LEU A 297 8.14 20.31 -11.04
C LEU A 297 9.19 19.22 -11.24
N ILE A 298 9.38 18.76 -12.47
CA ILE A 298 10.33 17.72 -12.83
C ILE A 298 11.58 18.42 -13.35
N THR A 299 12.71 18.22 -12.69
CA THR A 299 13.99 18.76 -13.16
C THR A 299 14.65 17.74 -14.07
N LEU A 300 14.81 18.10 -15.34
CA LEU A 300 15.49 17.28 -16.33
C LEU A 300 16.95 17.69 -16.44
N THR A 301 17.84 16.71 -16.51
CA THR A 301 19.28 16.90 -16.75
C THR A 301 19.66 16.70 -18.21
N GLU A 302 18.78 16.12 -19.03
CA GLU A 302 18.96 15.91 -20.46
C GLU A 302 17.61 15.76 -21.17
N PRO A 303 17.56 15.76 -22.51
CA PRO A 303 16.33 15.50 -23.25
C PRO A 303 15.68 14.17 -22.88
N VAL A 304 14.36 14.18 -22.74
CA VAL A 304 13.58 12.94 -22.63
C VAL A 304 13.19 12.50 -24.04
N ASP A 305 13.89 11.49 -24.55
CA ASP A 305 13.40 10.71 -25.70
C ASP A 305 12.15 9.94 -25.27
N MET A 306 11.00 10.39 -25.79
CA MET A 306 9.70 9.86 -25.43
C MET A 306 9.46 8.49 -26.08
N GLN A 307 10.02 8.21 -27.26
CA GLN A 307 9.86 6.90 -27.90
C GLN A 307 10.74 5.86 -27.19
N ALA A 308 11.96 6.24 -26.78
CA ALA A 308 12.84 5.33 -26.03
C ALA A 308 12.26 4.94 -24.67
N ALA A 309 11.35 5.74 -24.09
CA ALA A 309 10.60 5.37 -22.89
C ALA A 309 9.53 4.30 -23.16
N VAL A 310 9.12 4.09 -24.41
CA VAL A 310 8.07 3.14 -24.84
C VAL A 310 8.58 2.27 -25.99
N VAL A 311 9.61 1.48 -25.69
CA VAL A 311 10.41 0.71 -26.66
C VAL A 311 9.60 -0.25 -27.56
N ASP A 312 8.36 -0.55 -27.22
CA ASP A 312 7.48 -1.48 -27.95
C ASP A 312 6.48 -0.76 -28.88
N LYS A 313 6.60 0.56 -29.06
CA LYS A 313 5.65 1.38 -29.82
C LYS A 313 6.33 2.45 -30.70
N ASP A 314 6.40 2.20 -32.01
CA ASP A 314 6.79 3.25 -32.98
C ASP A 314 5.59 4.08 -33.48
N ASN A 315 4.40 3.50 -33.36
CA ASN A 315 3.15 4.05 -33.87
C ASN A 315 2.06 3.99 -32.80
N TYR A 316 1.40 5.10 -32.51
CA TYR A 316 0.29 5.17 -31.56
C TYR A 316 -0.79 6.16 -32.01
N SER A 317 -2.08 5.83 -31.85
CA SER A 317 -3.19 6.64 -32.39
C SER A 317 -4.46 6.63 -31.54
N GLN A 318 -4.35 6.23 -30.27
CA GLN A 318 -5.42 6.37 -29.29
C GLN A 318 -5.25 7.68 -28.51
N ARG A 319 -6.35 8.20 -27.96
CA ARG A 319 -6.30 9.45 -27.22
C ARG A 319 -5.56 9.26 -25.89
N ARG A 320 -4.49 10.03 -25.69
CA ARG A 320 -3.69 10.08 -24.45
C ARG A 320 -3.23 11.51 -24.17
N TYR A 321 -3.07 11.87 -22.90
CA TYR A 321 -2.54 13.19 -22.56
C TYR A 321 -1.80 13.23 -21.23
N ILE A 322 -0.85 14.16 -21.11
CA ILE A 322 -0.14 14.48 -19.87
C ILE A 322 -0.64 15.84 -19.37
N LYS A 323 -0.84 16.00 -18.06
CA LYS A 323 -1.40 17.23 -17.50
C LYS A 323 -0.83 17.68 -16.16
N ASN A 324 -1.04 18.96 -15.86
CA ASN A 324 -0.90 19.57 -14.52
C ASN A 324 0.49 19.46 -13.89
N GLY A 325 1.52 20.04 -14.50
CA GLY A 325 2.87 20.02 -13.92
C GLY A 325 3.83 20.97 -14.60
N GLN A 326 5.12 20.80 -14.34
CA GLN A 326 6.17 21.62 -14.92
C GLN A 326 7.38 20.75 -15.26
N PHE A 327 8.05 21.06 -16.36
CA PHE A 327 9.36 20.51 -16.71
C PHE A 327 10.38 21.64 -16.70
N SER A 328 11.52 21.44 -16.05
CA SER A 328 12.58 22.45 -15.98
C SER A 328 13.92 21.87 -16.38
N ALA A 329 14.61 22.59 -17.27
CA ALA A 329 15.96 22.25 -17.67
C ALA A 329 16.94 22.62 -16.55
N HIS A 330 17.66 21.63 -16.04
CA HIS A 330 18.81 21.85 -15.17
C HIS A 330 19.91 22.55 -15.96
N GLY A 331 20.39 23.70 -15.49
CA GLY A 331 21.30 24.57 -16.25
C GLY A 331 22.63 23.91 -16.68
N ASN A 332 23.12 22.94 -15.91
CA ASN A 332 24.35 22.19 -16.20
C ASN A 332 24.10 20.83 -16.89
N GLY A 333 22.89 20.63 -17.42
CA GLY A 333 22.53 19.40 -18.12
C GLY A 333 23.09 19.28 -19.55
N SER A 334 22.82 18.15 -20.18
CA SER A 334 23.24 17.78 -21.54
C SER A 334 22.38 18.45 -22.63
N TRP A 335 22.45 19.79 -22.70
CA TRP A 335 21.60 20.60 -23.59
C TRP A 335 22.31 21.17 -24.83
N ALA A 336 23.57 20.82 -25.03
CA ALA A 336 24.35 21.35 -26.16
C ALA A 336 23.77 20.90 -27.50
N THR A 337 23.60 21.86 -28.42
CA THR A 337 23.21 21.59 -29.80
C THR A 337 24.27 20.73 -30.46
N GLU A 338 23.85 19.60 -31.01
CA GLU A 338 24.74 18.73 -31.77
C GLU A 338 24.84 19.25 -33.20
N VAL A 339 26.06 19.36 -33.72
CA VAL A 339 26.34 19.96 -35.02
C VAL A 339 27.21 19.00 -35.82
N VAL A 340 26.71 18.61 -36.99
CA VAL A 340 27.40 17.70 -37.90
C VAL A 340 27.43 18.35 -39.28
N THR A 341 28.55 18.23 -39.99
CA THR A 341 28.64 18.65 -41.40
C THR A 341 28.85 17.42 -42.26
N SER A 342 28.12 17.29 -43.36
CA SER A 342 28.29 16.18 -44.29
C SER A 342 28.06 16.61 -45.74
N GLN A 343 28.83 16.00 -46.64
CA GLN A 343 28.62 16.14 -48.08
C GLN A 343 27.49 15.22 -48.52
N ALA A 344 26.54 15.76 -49.29
CA ALA A 344 25.44 15.02 -49.89
C ALA A 344 25.06 15.61 -51.25
N SER A 345 24.29 14.85 -52.02
CA SER A 345 23.74 15.23 -53.32
C SER A 345 22.24 15.48 -53.23
N TYR A 346 21.76 16.56 -53.83
CA TYR A 346 20.34 16.90 -53.99
C TYR A 346 19.97 16.97 -55.47
N SER A 347 18.77 16.49 -55.81
CA SER A 347 18.19 16.58 -57.16
C SER A 347 16.73 17.02 -57.07
N LEU A 348 16.32 17.96 -57.93
CA LEU A 348 14.92 18.35 -58.09
C LEU A 348 14.01 17.20 -58.56
N THR A 349 14.55 16.15 -59.20
CA THR A 349 13.74 14.98 -59.58
C THR A 349 13.45 14.06 -58.39
N ASP A 350 14.18 14.20 -57.29
CA ASP A 350 13.96 13.53 -56.02
C ASP A 350 13.97 14.57 -54.88
N SER A 351 13.06 15.55 -55.00
CA SER A 351 13.13 16.82 -54.28
C SER A 351 12.96 16.71 -52.77
N LEU A 352 12.64 15.54 -52.22
CA LEU A 352 12.52 15.30 -50.79
C LEU A 352 13.65 14.42 -50.23
N LYS A 353 14.75 14.26 -50.96
CA LYS A 353 15.87 13.44 -50.52
C LYS A 353 17.22 14.11 -50.67
N LEU A 354 18.11 13.80 -49.73
CA LEU A 354 19.54 13.87 -49.93
C LEU A 354 20.07 12.45 -50.13
N THR A 355 20.94 12.27 -51.11
CA THR A 355 21.56 11.00 -51.49
C THR A 355 23.08 11.09 -51.36
N ASN A 356 23.77 9.95 -51.36
CA ASN A 356 25.23 9.88 -51.19
C ASN A 356 25.71 10.64 -49.93
N VAL A 357 24.92 10.58 -48.85
CA VAL A 357 25.21 11.30 -47.62
C VAL A 357 26.40 10.64 -46.93
N THR A 358 27.52 11.36 -46.86
CA THR A 358 28.75 10.84 -46.25
C THR A 358 28.53 10.62 -44.75
N ASN A 359 28.92 9.45 -44.22
CA ASN A 359 28.75 9.12 -42.80
C ASN A 359 27.33 9.36 -42.28
N VAL A 360 26.32 9.01 -43.08
CA VAL A 360 24.88 9.19 -42.78
C VAL A 360 24.46 8.73 -41.39
N ALA A 361 25.11 7.68 -40.83
CA ALA A 361 24.84 7.16 -39.49
C ALA A 361 25.09 8.17 -38.35
N ASN A 362 25.87 9.23 -38.60
CA ASN A 362 26.12 10.31 -37.65
C ASN A 362 25.18 11.50 -37.85
N ILE A 363 24.22 11.45 -38.77
CA ILE A 363 23.28 12.55 -39.00
C ILE A 363 22.08 12.38 -38.07
N PRO A 364 21.83 13.33 -37.14
CA PRO A 364 20.75 13.18 -36.17
C PRO A 364 19.36 13.41 -36.81
N LEU A 365 18.42 12.50 -36.52
CA LEU A 365 17.01 12.66 -36.86
C LEU A 365 16.44 13.96 -36.28
N GLY A 366 15.62 14.67 -37.04
CA GLY A 366 15.01 15.93 -36.61
C GLY A 366 15.98 17.10 -36.51
N ALA A 367 17.20 16.98 -37.03
CA ALA A 367 18.12 18.11 -37.16
C ALA A 367 17.63 19.09 -38.22
N VAL A 368 17.80 20.39 -37.97
CA VAL A 368 17.63 21.41 -39.02
C VAL A 368 18.82 21.36 -39.96
N ILE A 369 18.54 21.48 -41.25
CA ILE A 369 19.53 21.46 -42.32
C ILE A 369 19.82 22.89 -42.73
N GLU A 370 21.10 23.23 -42.85
CA GLU A 370 21.60 24.53 -43.26
C GLU A 370 22.58 24.34 -44.44
N GLY A 371 22.51 25.24 -45.42
CA GLY A 371 23.36 25.20 -46.60
C GLY A 371 22.86 26.15 -47.69
N THR A 372 23.63 26.28 -48.75
CA THR A 372 23.22 27.09 -49.91
C THR A 372 21.96 26.47 -50.53
N GLY A 373 20.93 27.30 -50.73
CA GLY A 373 19.65 26.86 -51.29
C GLY A 373 18.72 26.11 -50.34
N VAL A 374 19.08 25.98 -49.07
CA VAL A 374 18.25 25.33 -48.04
C VAL A 374 17.30 26.34 -47.39
N GLY A 375 16.03 25.97 -47.25
CA GLY A 375 15.04 26.78 -46.56
C GLY A 375 15.27 26.83 -45.04
N ARG A 376 14.68 27.81 -44.35
CA ARG A 376 14.89 28.02 -42.91
C ARG A 376 14.41 26.86 -42.02
N GLU A 377 13.38 26.14 -42.44
CA GLU A 377 12.69 25.12 -41.66
C GLU A 377 12.66 23.78 -42.43
N VAL A 378 13.84 23.37 -42.90
CA VAL A 378 14.05 22.05 -43.51
C VAL A 378 14.74 21.14 -42.50
N TYR A 379 14.15 19.97 -42.27
CA TYR A 379 14.58 19.03 -41.25
C TYR A 379 14.89 17.65 -41.85
N VAL A 380 15.76 16.92 -41.15
CA VAL A 380 15.97 15.48 -41.35
C VAL A 380 14.71 14.74 -40.87
N ALA A 381 13.91 14.22 -41.80
CA ALA A 381 12.67 13.51 -41.52
C ALA A 381 12.88 11.99 -41.34
N GLU A 382 13.89 11.43 -42.00
CA GLU A 382 14.27 10.02 -41.91
C GLU A 382 15.76 9.87 -42.24
N VAL A 383 16.41 8.85 -41.69
CA VAL A 383 17.82 8.52 -41.94
C VAL A 383 17.92 7.06 -42.37
N ASP A 384 18.30 6.81 -43.63
CA ASP A 384 18.56 5.47 -44.15
C ASP A 384 20.08 5.24 -44.27
N VAL A 385 20.60 4.49 -43.31
CA VAL A 385 22.03 4.17 -43.24
C VAL A 385 22.46 3.23 -44.35
N ALA A 386 21.59 2.32 -44.78
CA ALA A 386 21.93 1.32 -45.80
C ALA A 386 22.01 1.93 -47.20
N GLN A 387 21.16 2.90 -47.50
CA GLN A 387 21.10 3.59 -48.79
C GLN A 387 21.95 4.86 -48.84
N GLN A 388 22.47 5.34 -47.71
CA GLN A 388 23.14 6.64 -47.60
C GLN A 388 22.21 7.80 -47.98
N GLU A 389 20.96 7.71 -47.52
CA GLU A 389 19.90 8.66 -47.84
C GLU A 389 19.32 9.32 -46.58
N ILE A 390 18.82 10.53 -46.77
CA ILE A 390 18.02 11.26 -45.79
C ILE A 390 16.75 11.74 -46.47
N ALA A 391 15.59 11.51 -45.84
CA ALA A 391 14.36 12.17 -46.25
C ALA A 391 14.29 13.58 -45.66
N LEU A 392 13.80 14.53 -46.45
CA LEU A 392 13.66 15.93 -46.10
C LEU A 392 12.21 16.24 -45.74
N SER A 393 12.01 17.11 -44.74
CA SER A 393 10.66 17.59 -44.41
C SER A 393 10.02 18.44 -45.51
N GLN A 394 10.83 19.08 -46.35
CA GLN A 394 10.42 19.97 -47.45
C GLN A 394 11.49 19.99 -48.55
N GLN A 395 11.10 20.36 -49.77
CA GLN A 395 12.04 20.51 -50.88
C GLN A 395 13.04 21.66 -50.67
N LEU A 396 14.23 21.54 -51.27
CA LEU A 396 15.23 22.61 -51.32
C LEU A 396 15.01 23.48 -52.58
N TYR A 397 15.55 24.69 -52.58
CA TYR A 397 15.32 25.67 -53.64
C TYR A 397 16.46 25.76 -54.65
N ASP A 398 17.66 26.10 -54.19
CA ASP A 398 18.83 26.38 -55.05
C ASP A 398 20.04 25.55 -54.61
N ALA A 399 19.81 24.24 -54.51
CA ALA A 399 20.74 23.30 -53.88
C ALA A 399 21.12 22.11 -54.79
N GLU A 400 20.74 22.15 -56.07
CA GLU A 400 20.98 21.08 -57.07
C GLU A 400 22.47 20.71 -57.13
N GLY A 401 22.75 19.41 -57.12
CA GLY A 401 24.11 18.88 -57.17
C GLY A 401 24.65 18.50 -55.79
N THR A 402 25.98 18.48 -55.66
CA THR A 402 26.66 17.99 -54.44
C THR A 402 27.31 19.13 -53.68
N GLN A 403 27.00 19.24 -52.39
CA GLN A 403 27.58 20.25 -51.51
C GLN A 403 27.66 19.76 -50.06
N VAL A 404 28.32 20.53 -49.21
CA VAL A 404 28.37 20.27 -47.76
C VAL A 404 27.20 20.95 -47.09
N PHE A 405 26.39 20.17 -46.39
CA PHE A 405 25.30 20.62 -45.54
C PHE A 405 25.73 20.61 -44.08
N THR A 406 25.18 21.53 -43.28
CA THR A 406 25.30 21.54 -41.83
C THR A 406 23.99 21.06 -41.22
N PHE A 407 24.05 20.13 -40.28
CA PHE A 407 22.93 19.56 -39.57
C PHE A 407 23.03 19.98 -38.11
N ARG A 408 21.99 20.64 -37.59
CA ARG A 408 21.94 21.07 -36.18
C ARG A 408 20.79 20.40 -35.46
N ARG A 409 21.10 19.56 -34.47
CA ARG A 409 20.10 18.96 -33.59
C ARG A 409 20.00 19.73 -32.29
N PHE A 410 18.96 20.55 -32.19
CA PHE A 410 18.57 21.19 -30.94
C PHE A 410 18.13 20.14 -29.93
N LYS A 411 18.33 20.44 -28.64
CA LYS A 411 17.95 19.58 -27.53
C LYS A 411 16.64 20.10 -26.93
N TYR A 412 15.65 19.24 -26.72
CA TYR A 412 14.30 19.58 -26.27
C TYR A 412 14.03 18.97 -24.90
N LEU A 413 13.18 19.58 -24.07
CA LEU A 413 12.76 18.95 -22.80
C LEU A 413 12.09 17.60 -23.08
N LEU A 414 11.09 17.60 -23.96
CA LEU A 414 10.42 16.38 -24.42
C LEU A 414 10.62 16.22 -25.93
N ASP A 415 11.15 15.06 -26.32
CA ASP A 415 11.47 14.75 -27.71
C ASP A 415 10.62 13.58 -28.21
N PHE A 416 9.63 13.87 -29.06
CA PHE A 416 8.78 12.86 -29.67
C PHE A 416 9.27 12.41 -31.06
N SER A 417 10.40 12.93 -31.55
CA SER A 417 10.84 12.66 -32.92
C SER A 417 11.15 11.19 -33.22
N GLY A 418 11.44 10.38 -32.20
CA GLY A 418 11.61 8.93 -32.35
C GLY A 418 10.32 8.19 -32.75
N PHE A 419 9.13 8.77 -32.55
CA PHE A 419 7.90 8.17 -33.03
C PHE A 419 7.75 8.37 -34.55
N VAL A 420 7.61 7.26 -35.28
CA VAL A 420 7.20 7.27 -36.68
C VAL A 420 5.83 7.94 -36.81
N LYS A 421 4.89 7.60 -35.91
CA LYS A 421 3.57 8.22 -35.85
C LYS A 421 3.01 8.30 -34.45
N LEU A 422 2.60 9.50 -34.02
CA LEU A 422 1.84 9.69 -32.78
C LEU A 422 0.65 10.62 -33.02
N SER A 423 -0.55 10.06 -32.95
CA SER A 423 -1.82 10.78 -33.14
C SER A 423 -2.63 10.86 -31.83
N LYS A 424 -3.48 11.88 -31.73
CA LYS A 424 -4.43 12.12 -30.63
C LYS A 424 -3.74 12.27 -29.26
N PHE A 425 -2.53 12.83 -29.25
CA PHE A 425 -1.79 13.08 -28.03
C PHE A 425 -1.96 14.54 -27.57
N SER A 426 -2.04 14.80 -26.27
CA SER A 426 -2.10 16.18 -25.79
C SER A 426 -1.21 16.45 -24.57
N LEU A 427 -0.73 17.69 -24.49
CA LEU A 427 -0.04 18.24 -23.33
C LEU A 427 -0.92 19.36 -22.78
N SER A 428 -1.20 19.35 -21.47
CA SER A 428 -2.20 20.24 -20.92
C SER A 428 -1.88 20.83 -19.55
N ASN A 429 -1.98 22.15 -19.40
CA ASN A 429 -1.72 22.80 -18.11
C ASN A 429 -0.29 22.49 -17.61
N ILE A 430 0.68 22.64 -18.52
CA ILE A 430 2.10 22.34 -18.28
C ILE A 430 2.95 23.56 -18.61
N GLU A 431 3.87 23.91 -17.71
CA GLU A 431 4.95 24.85 -18.02
C GLU A 431 6.23 24.10 -18.42
N PHE A 432 6.83 24.51 -19.53
CA PHE A 432 8.11 24.05 -20.04
C PHE A 432 9.18 25.13 -19.80
N GLN A 433 9.89 25.04 -18.68
CA GLN A 433 10.96 25.95 -18.29
C GLN A 433 12.28 25.54 -18.93
N CYS A 434 12.56 26.11 -20.09
CA CYS A 434 13.73 25.75 -20.90
C CYS A 434 15.03 26.44 -20.43
N SER A 435 14.93 27.36 -19.47
CA SER A 435 16.05 28.08 -18.83
C SER A 435 17.02 28.82 -19.78
N GLY A 436 16.69 28.95 -21.07
CA GLY A 436 17.57 29.48 -22.11
C GLY A 436 18.67 28.50 -22.57
N VAL A 437 18.61 27.23 -22.14
CA VAL A 437 19.63 26.21 -22.47
C VAL A 437 19.14 25.18 -23.49
N CYS A 438 17.83 24.95 -23.56
CA CYS A 438 17.21 23.97 -24.48
C CYS A 438 15.94 24.53 -25.16
N SER A 439 15.32 23.72 -26.00
CA SER A 439 14.01 23.96 -26.62
C SER A 439 12.88 23.30 -25.83
N GLY A 440 11.63 23.64 -26.13
CA GLY A 440 10.43 23.11 -25.46
C GLY A 440 10.13 21.66 -25.83
N VAL A 441 9.33 21.46 -26.89
CA VAL A 441 8.87 20.12 -27.31
C VAL A 441 9.14 19.89 -28.79
N MET A 442 9.75 18.74 -29.13
CA MET A 442 9.88 18.28 -30.51
C MET A 442 8.69 17.38 -30.86
N LEU A 443 8.03 17.64 -31.99
CA LEU A 443 6.88 16.87 -32.45
C LEU A 443 7.30 15.51 -33.05
N PRO A 444 6.39 14.50 -33.08
CA PRO A 444 6.61 13.25 -33.78
C PRO A 444 6.76 13.45 -35.29
N GLY A 445 7.42 12.52 -35.98
CA GLY A 445 7.66 12.61 -37.43
C GLY A 445 6.37 12.68 -38.25
N SER A 446 5.32 12.03 -37.78
CA SER A 446 3.97 12.17 -38.34
C SER A 446 2.89 12.01 -37.26
N GLY A 447 1.68 12.47 -37.56
CA GLY A 447 0.57 12.37 -36.62
C GLY A 447 -0.54 13.36 -36.91
N THR A 448 -1.67 13.17 -36.23
CA THR A 448 -2.82 14.08 -36.29
C THR A 448 -3.37 14.31 -34.90
N GLY A 449 -3.76 15.54 -34.59
CA GLY A 449 -4.31 15.88 -33.27
C GLY A 449 -3.28 15.83 -32.14
N PHE A 450 -2.03 16.23 -32.42
CA PHE A 450 -1.08 16.60 -31.36
C PHE A 450 -1.43 18.01 -30.89
N HIS A 451 -1.77 18.17 -29.61
CA HIS A 451 -2.41 19.38 -29.12
C HIS A 451 -1.81 19.86 -27.80
N PHE A 452 -1.58 21.18 -27.70
CA PHE A 452 -1.18 21.86 -26.47
C PHE A 452 -2.34 22.69 -25.94
N ARG A 453 -2.71 22.50 -24.68
CA ARG A 453 -3.82 23.22 -24.03
C ARG A 453 -3.35 23.88 -22.74
N ASP A 454 -3.46 25.20 -22.65
CA ASP A 454 -3.05 25.95 -21.44
C ASP A 454 -1.58 25.68 -21.05
N CYS A 455 -0.70 25.54 -22.04
CA CYS A 455 0.73 25.31 -21.83
C CYS A 455 1.52 26.60 -21.98
N PHE A 456 2.62 26.72 -21.23
CA PHE A 456 3.56 27.83 -21.29
C PHE A 456 4.95 27.29 -21.65
N ILE A 457 5.64 27.95 -22.57
CA ILE A 457 7.03 27.62 -22.89
C ILE A 457 7.88 28.84 -22.52
N THR A 458 8.68 28.67 -21.47
CA THR A 458 9.40 29.75 -20.80
C THR A 458 10.87 29.70 -21.18
N ARG A 459 11.36 30.80 -21.77
CA ARG A 459 12.77 31.01 -22.16
C ARG A 459 13.36 29.87 -23.03
N PRO A 460 12.74 29.48 -24.16
CA PRO A 460 13.38 28.55 -25.09
C PRO A 460 14.67 29.15 -25.67
N LYS A 461 15.70 28.31 -25.84
CA LYS A 461 16.96 28.69 -26.50
C LYS A 461 16.77 28.83 -28.01
N ASP A 462 16.22 27.79 -28.64
CA ASP A 462 16.09 27.71 -30.10
C ASP A 462 14.62 27.65 -30.54
N ARG A 463 13.83 26.69 -30.01
CA ARG A 463 12.42 26.47 -30.38
C ARG A 463 11.50 26.42 -29.15
N GLY A 464 10.39 27.16 -29.24
CA GLY A 464 9.32 27.18 -28.25
C GLY A 464 8.36 26.03 -28.49
#